data_AF-A0A8C9GCJ9-F1
#
_entry.id   AF-A0A8C9GCJ9-F1
#
_cell.length_a   1.000
_cell.length_b   1.000
_cell.length_c   1.000
_cell.angle_alpha   90.00
_cell.angle_beta   90.00
_cell.angle_gamma   90.00
#
_symmetry.space_group_name_H-M   'P 1'
#
loop_
_entity.id
_entity.type
_entity.pdbx_description
1 polymer ?
#
loop_
_entity_poly.entity_id
_entity_poly.type
_entity_poly.pdbx_seq_one_letter_code
_entity_poly.pdbx_strand_id
1 'polypeptide(L)'
;MPVLSEDSAPTAFAILCFKPDVGFLRDVFSEKSLSYLMKIHEKLRYYERQSPTPVLHSAVALTEDVMELQAASVHSDERELLQLLSTPHLRAVLMVRDTVAQKNFDPVLPPLPDNIDEDFDEESVKIVRLVKNKEPLGATIRGDEHSGAVVVARIMLSSCADGQSLCLLGLVHIGDELREVNGMAVLHKRPDEISQILAQSQGSITLKIIPATQEEDRLKESKVFMHVLFHYNPREDRAIPCQEAGLPFQGRQVLEVVSQDDPTWWQAKMAEVQVHDRPPSLCVLTARGAC
;
A
#
# COMPACT_ATOMS: atom_id res chain seq x y z
N MET A 1 2.80 40.54 -45.46
CA MET A 1 3.54 41.11 -44.32
C MET A 1 2.60 41.08 -43.13
N PRO A 2 2.87 40.32 -42.04
CA PRO A 2 3.92 39.32 -41.77
C PRO A 2 3.39 37.88 -42.05
N VAL A 3 4.11 36.79 -42.34
CA VAL A 3 5.40 36.21 -41.91
C VAL A 3 5.47 35.90 -40.41
N LEU A 4 4.99 34.71 -40.03
CA LEU A 4 5.57 33.94 -38.95
C LEU A 4 5.82 32.52 -39.47
N SER A 5 7.09 32.23 -39.69
CA SER A 5 7.65 30.91 -39.95
C SER A 5 7.70 30.13 -38.64
N GLU A 6 7.42 28.83 -38.78
CA GLU A 6 8.03 27.67 -38.12
C GLU A 6 8.01 27.52 -36.59
N ASP A 7 7.93 26.23 -36.23
CA ASP A 7 8.09 25.59 -34.93
C ASP A 7 6.98 25.75 -33.89
N SER A 8 5.94 24.93 -34.06
CA SER A 8 5.26 24.32 -32.91
C SER A 8 4.77 22.93 -33.26
N ALA A 9 5.64 21.95 -33.07
CA ALA A 9 5.25 20.55 -32.89
C ALA A 9 5.43 20.16 -31.42
N PRO A 10 4.36 20.12 -30.62
CA PRO A 10 4.35 19.37 -29.38
C PRO A 10 3.21 18.35 -29.43
N THR A 11 3.21 17.47 -30.42
CA THR A 11 2.28 16.31 -30.42
C THR A 11 2.98 14.99 -30.72
N ALA A 12 4.31 14.98 -30.84
CA ALA A 12 5.09 13.78 -31.13
C ALA A 12 5.90 13.24 -29.93
N PHE A 13 5.99 13.95 -28.80
CA PHE A 13 6.82 13.53 -27.66
C PHE A 13 6.07 12.78 -26.54
N ALA A 14 4.76 12.57 -26.65
CA ALA A 14 3.96 11.89 -25.62
C ALA A 14 3.62 10.41 -25.92
N ILE A 15 4.09 9.84 -27.05
CA ILE A 15 3.75 8.46 -27.45
C ILE A 15 4.96 7.50 -27.37
N LEU A 16 6.16 7.96 -26.98
CA LEU A 16 7.38 7.13 -27.02
C LEU A 16 7.89 6.57 -25.68
N CYS A 17 7.10 6.59 -24.59
CA CYS A 17 7.53 6.00 -23.30
C CYS A 17 6.58 4.96 -22.68
N PHE A 18 5.64 4.43 -23.47
CA PHE A 18 4.98 3.16 -23.22
C PHE A 18 5.06 2.32 -24.49
N LYS A 19 6.23 1.73 -24.75
CA LYS A 19 6.15 0.33 -25.17
C LYS A 19 5.97 -0.43 -23.87
N PRO A 20 4.75 -0.83 -23.46
CA PRO A 20 4.70 -2.00 -22.60
C PRO A 20 5.56 -3.03 -23.33
N ASP A 21 6.51 -3.64 -22.63
CA ASP A 21 7.29 -4.70 -23.27
C ASP A 21 6.25 -5.72 -23.74
N VAL A 22 6.00 -5.71 -25.06
CA VAL A 22 4.92 -6.49 -25.66
C VAL A 22 5.23 -7.97 -25.43
N GLY A 23 6.52 -8.28 -25.23
CA GLY A 23 7.01 -9.54 -24.67
C GLY A 23 6.45 -9.81 -23.28
N PHE A 24 6.68 -8.92 -22.30
CA PHE A 24 6.14 -9.08 -20.94
C PHE A 24 4.63 -9.25 -20.90
N LEU A 25 3.87 -8.39 -21.59
CA LEU A 25 2.41 -8.53 -21.64
C LEU A 25 2.01 -9.85 -22.30
N ARG A 26 2.66 -10.23 -23.40
CA ARG A 26 2.42 -11.53 -24.04
C ARG A 26 2.72 -12.67 -23.08
N ASP A 27 3.77 -12.58 -22.29
CA ASP A 27 4.17 -13.63 -21.35
C ASP A 27 3.16 -13.74 -20.19
N VAL A 28 2.68 -12.61 -19.65
CA VAL A 28 1.61 -12.56 -18.64
C VAL A 28 0.26 -13.07 -19.20
N PHE A 29 -0.13 -12.66 -20.40
CA PHE A 29 -1.36 -13.13 -21.04
C PHE A 29 -1.27 -14.59 -21.54
N SER A 30 -0.07 -15.10 -21.77
CA SER A 30 0.18 -16.50 -22.13
C SER A 30 0.31 -17.39 -20.90
N GLU A 31 0.36 -16.81 -19.69
CA GLU A 31 0.47 -17.57 -18.46
C GLU A 31 -0.81 -18.38 -18.22
N LYS A 32 -0.64 -19.68 -17.98
CA LYS A 32 -1.79 -20.60 -17.76
C LYS A 32 -2.61 -20.19 -16.53
N SER A 33 -1.95 -19.65 -15.51
CA SER A 33 -2.58 -19.15 -14.27
C SER A 33 -3.61 -18.06 -14.58
N LEU A 34 -3.26 -17.09 -15.42
CA LEU A 34 -4.15 -16.01 -15.83
C LEU A 34 -5.30 -16.51 -16.70
N SER A 35 -5.04 -17.49 -17.60
CA SER A 35 -6.11 -18.14 -18.35
C SER A 35 -7.12 -18.86 -17.43
N TYR A 36 -6.65 -19.58 -16.41
CA TYR A 36 -7.53 -20.21 -15.42
C TYR A 36 -8.29 -19.18 -14.59
N LEU A 37 -7.63 -18.10 -14.16
CA LEU A 37 -8.26 -17.03 -13.41
C LEU A 37 -9.38 -16.36 -14.22
N MET A 38 -9.14 -16.09 -15.50
CA MET A 38 -10.17 -15.55 -16.40
C MET A 38 -11.34 -16.50 -16.57
N LYS A 39 -11.09 -17.81 -16.74
CA LYS A 39 -12.16 -18.83 -16.80
C LYS A 39 -12.98 -18.89 -15.51
N ILE A 40 -12.32 -18.81 -14.36
CA ILE A 40 -12.98 -18.78 -13.04
C ILE A 40 -13.82 -17.51 -12.90
N HIS A 41 -13.27 -16.35 -13.26
CA HIS A 41 -13.97 -15.08 -13.23
C HIS A 41 -15.21 -15.09 -14.13
N GLU A 42 -15.10 -15.61 -15.35
CA GLU A 42 -16.23 -15.74 -16.28
C GLU A 42 -17.32 -16.66 -15.71
N LYS A 43 -16.92 -17.79 -15.11
CA LYS A 43 -17.86 -18.72 -14.45
C LYS A 43 -18.53 -18.12 -13.22
N LEU A 44 -17.79 -17.36 -12.40
CA LEU A 44 -18.33 -16.62 -11.26
C LEU A 44 -19.33 -15.54 -11.73
N ARG A 45 -18.98 -14.76 -12.75
CA ARG A 45 -19.88 -13.75 -13.34
C ARG A 45 -21.15 -14.37 -13.91
N TYR A 46 -21.04 -15.52 -14.54
CA TYR A 46 -22.20 -16.28 -15.00
C TYR A 46 -23.07 -16.74 -13.82
N TYR A 47 -22.44 -17.26 -12.76
CA TYR A 47 -23.14 -17.69 -11.55
C TYR A 47 -23.81 -16.52 -10.80
N GLU A 48 -23.18 -15.36 -10.70
CA GLU A 48 -23.79 -14.15 -10.13
C GLU A 48 -25.09 -13.76 -10.85
N ARG A 49 -25.12 -13.93 -12.18
CA ARG A 49 -26.29 -13.58 -13.02
C ARG A 49 -27.36 -14.66 -13.04
N GLN A 50 -26.98 -15.93 -12.92
CA GLN A 50 -27.86 -17.09 -13.09
C GLN A 50 -27.72 -18.08 -11.93
N SER A 51 -27.59 -17.58 -10.70
CA SER A 51 -27.49 -18.44 -9.53
C SER A 51 -28.79 -19.25 -9.40
N PRO A 52 -28.73 -20.58 -9.25
CA PRO A 52 -29.91 -21.39 -9.08
C PRO A 52 -30.67 -20.93 -7.83
N THR A 53 -31.96 -20.61 -7.99
CA THR A 53 -32.84 -20.29 -6.88
C THR A 53 -33.25 -21.59 -6.17
N PRO A 54 -33.09 -21.69 -4.84
CA PRO A 54 -33.53 -22.87 -4.13
C PRO A 54 -35.05 -23.02 -4.25
N VAL A 55 -35.50 -24.22 -4.58
CA VAL A 55 -36.94 -24.55 -4.68
C VAL A 55 -37.64 -24.44 -3.32
N LEU A 56 -36.90 -24.69 -2.24
CA LEU A 56 -37.36 -24.60 -0.85
C LEU A 56 -36.19 -24.17 0.04
N HIS A 57 -36.49 -23.38 1.07
CA HIS A 57 -35.50 -22.81 2.00
C HIS A 57 -35.53 -23.50 3.38
N SER A 58 -36.47 -24.41 3.61
CA SER A 58 -36.75 -25.05 4.91
C SER A 58 -37.14 -26.52 4.74
N ALA A 59 -36.26 -27.31 4.15
CA ALA A 59 -36.45 -28.75 3.96
C ALA A 59 -36.44 -29.52 5.28
N VAL A 60 -35.76 -29.01 6.32
CA VAL A 60 -35.79 -29.58 7.67
C VAL A 60 -37.19 -29.46 8.28
N ALA A 61 -37.80 -28.27 8.24
CA ALA A 61 -39.15 -28.05 8.76
C ALA A 61 -40.18 -28.95 8.07
N LEU A 62 -40.10 -29.08 6.75
CA LEU A 62 -40.96 -29.99 5.99
C LEU A 62 -40.78 -31.46 6.42
N THR A 63 -39.56 -31.84 6.79
CA THR A 63 -39.27 -33.20 7.29
C THR A 63 -39.90 -33.43 8.66
N GLU A 64 -39.86 -32.42 9.53
CA GLU A 64 -40.51 -32.46 10.85
C GLU A 64 -42.03 -32.56 10.70
N ASP A 65 -42.64 -31.76 9.83
CA ASP A 65 -44.07 -31.83 9.51
C ASP A 65 -44.48 -33.24 9.03
N VAL A 66 -43.68 -33.84 8.14
CA VAL A 66 -43.93 -35.21 7.63
C VAL A 66 -43.78 -36.26 8.74
N MET A 67 -42.85 -36.06 9.68
CA MET A 67 -42.70 -36.94 10.84
C MET A 67 -43.85 -36.79 11.85
N GLU A 68 -44.40 -35.59 12.02
CA GLU A 68 -45.53 -35.32 12.93
C GLU A 68 -46.87 -35.89 12.43
N LEU A 69 -47.06 -35.94 11.11
CA LEU A 69 -48.27 -36.51 10.49
C LEU A 69 -48.40 -38.04 10.69
N GLN A 70 -47.40 -38.70 11.30
CA GLN A 70 -47.29 -40.16 11.45
C GLN A 70 -48.17 -40.77 12.55
N ALA A 71 -49.40 -40.30 12.76
CA ALA A 71 -50.28 -40.92 13.76
C ALA A 71 -50.78 -42.33 13.35
N ALA A 72 -50.67 -42.76 12.08
CA ALA A 72 -51.27 -44.02 11.61
C ALA A 72 -50.66 -44.65 10.34
N SER A 73 -49.32 -44.71 10.22
CA SER A 73 -48.67 -45.29 9.03
C SER A 73 -48.76 -46.84 8.99
N VAL A 74 -49.40 -47.39 7.95
CA VAL A 74 -49.66 -48.84 7.78
C VAL A 74 -48.72 -49.50 6.77
N HIS A 75 -48.11 -48.73 5.86
CA HIS A 75 -47.29 -49.25 4.77
C HIS A 75 -45.80 -49.35 5.13
N SER A 76 -45.10 -50.38 4.61
CA SER A 76 -43.66 -50.61 4.81
C SER A 76 -42.81 -49.43 4.34
N ASP A 77 -43.18 -48.86 3.20
CA ASP A 77 -42.38 -47.87 2.49
C ASP A 77 -42.39 -46.52 3.23
N GLU A 78 -43.52 -46.18 3.87
CA GLU A 78 -43.64 -45.00 4.73
C GLU A 78 -42.73 -45.14 5.97
N ARG A 79 -42.66 -46.34 6.55
CA ARG A 79 -41.78 -46.61 7.71
C ARG A 79 -40.31 -46.53 7.33
N GLU A 80 -39.94 -47.06 6.17
CA GLU A 80 -38.58 -46.98 5.65
C GLU A 80 -38.19 -45.52 5.37
N LEU A 81 -39.07 -44.74 4.74
CA LEU A 81 -38.85 -43.31 4.52
C LEU A 81 -38.65 -42.56 5.84
N LEU A 82 -39.49 -42.81 6.84
CA LEU A 82 -39.39 -42.13 8.13
C LEU A 82 -38.15 -42.55 8.91
N GLN A 83 -37.75 -43.82 8.80
CA GLN A 83 -36.47 -44.29 9.33
C GLN A 83 -35.31 -43.56 8.65
N LEU A 84 -35.35 -43.38 7.33
CA LEU A 84 -34.33 -42.67 6.55
C LEU A 84 -34.27 -41.17 6.91
N LEU A 85 -35.41 -40.50 7.01
CA LEU A 85 -35.56 -39.09 7.43
C LEU A 85 -35.09 -38.86 8.88
N SER A 86 -35.25 -39.87 9.75
CA SER A 86 -34.77 -39.80 11.13
C SER A 86 -33.25 -39.91 11.26
N THR A 87 -32.55 -40.41 10.23
CA THR A 87 -31.10 -40.62 10.31
C THR A 87 -30.35 -39.30 10.49
N PRO A 88 -29.31 -39.27 11.37
CA PRO A 88 -28.57 -38.05 11.65
C PRO A 88 -27.86 -37.50 10.40
N HIS A 89 -27.39 -38.39 9.52
CA HIS A 89 -26.70 -38.01 8.29
C HIS A 89 -27.62 -37.26 7.33
N LEU A 90 -28.83 -37.77 7.10
CA LEU A 90 -29.77 -37.10 6.21
C LEU A 90 -30.27 -35.78 6.80
N ARG A 91 -30.53 -35.74 8.11
CA ARG A 91 -30.87 -34.50 8.81
C ARG A 91 -29.76 -33.46 8.68
N ALA A 92 -28.49 -33.85 8.81
CA ALA A 92 -27.36 -32.96 8.61
C ALA A 92 -27.28 -32.42 7.17
N VAL A 93 -27.53 -33.27 6.17
CA VAL A 93 -27.58 -32.85 4.74
C VAL A 93 -28.72 -31.84 4.51
N LEU A 94 -29.89 -32.07 5.10
CA LEU A 94 -31.02 -31.15 5.02
C LEU A 94 -30.72 -29.81 5.71
N MET A 95 -30.05 -29.83 6.86
CA MET A 95 -29.59 -28.62 7.53
C MET A 95 -28.61 -27.82 6.66
N VAL A 96 -27.60 -28.48 6.09
CA VAL A 96 -26.64 -27.81 5.19
C VAL A 96 -27.35 -27.25 3.95
N ARG A 97 -28.31 -27.99 3.39
CA ARG A 97 -29.14 -27.53 2.28
C ARG A 97 -29.89 -26.24 2.64
N ASP A 98 -30.51 -26.21 3.82
CA ASP A 98 -31.26 -25.03 4.29
C ASP A 98 -30.32 -23.84 4.53
N THR A 99 -29.15 -24.06 5.14
CA THR A 99 -28.11 -23.03 5.32
C THR A 99 -27.68 -22.42 3.98
N VAL A 100 -27.43 -23.26 2.96
CA VAL A 100 -27.05 -22.79 1.61
C VAL A 100 -28.21 -22.07 0.92
N ALA A 101 -29.42 -22.61 1.00
CA ALA A 101 -30.62 -22.01 0.42
C ALA A 101 -30.93 -20.64 1.01
N GLN A 102 -30.75 -20.48 2.33
CA GLN A 102 -30.96 -19.22 3.06
C GLN A 102 -29.78 -18.25 2.93
N LYS A 103 -28.71 -18.62 2.23
CA LYS A 103 -27.45 -17.87 2.16
C LYS A 103 -26.83 -17.58 3.52
N ASN A 104 -27.11 -18.41 4.53
CA ASN A 104 -26.61 -18.25 5.89
C ASN A 104 -25.23 -18.93 6.07
N PHE A 105 -24.36 -18.78 5.08
CA PHE A 105 -22.99 -19.28 5.08
C PHE A 105 -21.95 -18.16 5.15
N ASP A 106 -22.37 -16.91 4.97
CA ASP A 106 -21.50 -15.76 5.15
C ASP A 106 -21.17 -15.57 6.64
N PRO A 107 -19.93 -15.18 6.97
CA PRO A 107 -19.59 -14.89 8.36
C PRO A 107 -20.47 -13.76 8.87
N VAL A 108 -21.17 -14.00 9.98
CA VAL A 108 -21.96 -12.97 10.65
C VAL A 108 -21.01 -11.91 11.16
N LEU A 109 -20.96 -10.76 10.48
CA LEU A 109 -20.25 -9.59 10.96
C LEU A 109 -21.00 -9.06 12.20
N PRO A 110 -20.28 -8.63 13.25
CA PRO A 110 -20.91 -7.94 14.36
C PRO A 110 -21.66 -6.70 13.82
N PRO A 111 -22.84 -6.38 14.38
CA PRO A 111 -23.59 -5.20 13.97
C PRO A 111 -22.72 -3.97 14.13
N LEU A 112 -22.70 -3.16 13.08
CA LEU A 112 -22.04 -1.86 13.07
C LEU A 112 -22.67 -0.99 14.17
N PRO A 113 -21.89 -0.33 15.05
CA PRO A 113 -22.43 0.60 16.03
C PRO A 113 -23.25 1.73 15.38
N ASP A 114 -24.32 2.18 16.05
CA ASP A 114 -25.34 3.11 15.50
C ASP A 114 -24.81 4.52 15.13
N ASN A 115 -23.51 4.80 15.31
CA ASN A 115 -22.90 6.13 15.11
C ASN A 115 -22.02 6.25 13.85
N ILE A 116 -22.05 5.28 12.92
CA ILE A 116 -21.12 5.29 11.77
C ILE A 116 -21.62 6.14 10.60
N ASP A 117 -22.89 6.56 10.61
CA ASP A 117 -23.46 7.37 9.53
C ASP A 117 -22.90 8.82 9.48
N GLU A 118 -22.26 9.30 10.56
CA GLU A 118 -21.57 10.61 10.57
C GLU A 118 -20.06 10.52 10.25
N ASP A 119 -19.50 9.31 10.19
CA ASP A 119 -18.06 9.05 10.02
C ASP A 119 -17.72 8.35 8.68
N PHE A 120 -18.61 8.35 7.68
CA PHE A 120 -18.24 7.93 6.31
C PHE A 120 -17.26 8.91 5.64
N ASP A 121 -17.00 10.06 6.26
CA ASP A 121 -15.88 10.96 5.95
C ASP A 121 -14.60 10.60 6.73
N GLU A 122 -14.58 9.53 7.54
CA GLU A 122 -13.38 9.07 8.26
C GLU A 122 -12.39 8.46 7.24
N GLU A 123 -11.52 9.34 6.74
CA GLU A 123 -10.42 9.08 5.82
C GLU A 123 -9.77 7.71 6.10
N SER A 124 -9.68 6.86 5.07
CA SER A 124 -9.24 5.46 5.23
C SER A 124 -7.90 5.37 5.95
N VAL A 125 -7.91 4.87 7.18
CA VAL A 125 -6.71 4.82 8.01
C VAL A 125 -5.85 3.60 7.67
N LYS A 126 -4.54 3.80 7.51
CA LYS A 126 -3.53 2.75 7.37
C LYS A 126 -2.76 2.57 8.68
N ILE A 127 -2.73 1.32 9.18
CA ILE A 127 -1.96 0.96 10.38
C ILE A 127 -0.63 0.35 9.95
N VAL A 128 0.47 1.00 10.31
CA VAL A 128 1.83 0.56 10.01
C VAL A 128 2.51 0.09 11.28
N ARG A 129 3.03 -1.13 11.28
CA ARG A 129 3.81 -1.68 12.39
C ARG A 129 5.24 -1.92 11.95
N LEU A 130 6.18 -1.33 12.69
CA LEU A 130 7.60 -1.37 12.38
C LEU A 130 8.42 -1.72 13.62
N VAL A 131 9.61 -2.28 13.41
CA VAL A 131 10.54 -2.61 14.50
C VAL A 131 11.66 -1.57 14.48
N LYS A 132 11.70 -0.74 15.53
CA LYS A 132 12.70 0.31 15.70
C LYS A 132 13.89 -0.20 16.52
N ASN A 133 15.08 -0.09 15.91
CA ASN A 133 16.38 -0.31 16.55
C ASN A 133 16.93 1.02 17.12
N LYS A 134 18.23 1.05 17.47
CA LYS A 134 18.89 2.26 18.03
C LYS A 134 19.01 3.43 17.02
N GLU A 135 18.65 3.21 15.77
CA GLU A 135 18.71 4.21 14.70
C GLU A 135 17.40 5.00 14.58
N PRO A 136 17.46 6.27 14.12
CA PRO A 136 16.26 7.03 13.79
C PRO A 136 15.47 6.35 12.67
N LEU A 137 14.14 6.53 12.65
CA LEU A 137 13.26 5.90 11.67
C LEU A 137 13.46 6.38 10.22
N GLY A 138 14.27 7.42 10.02
CA GLY A 138 14.51 7.99 8.70
C GLY A 138 13.30 8.73 8.15
N ALA A 139 12.60 9.52 8.95
CA ALA A 139 11.57 10.45 8.45
C ALA A 139 11.55 11.73 9.27
N THR A 140 11.15 12.83 8.64
CA THR A 140 10.86 14.09 9.31
C THR A 140 9.36 14.37 9.25
N ILE A 141 8.84 14.87 10.36
CA ILE A 141 7.44 15.28 10.49
C ILE A 141 7.37 16.80 10.60
N ARG A 142 6.28 17.37 10.08
CA ARG A 142 5.93 18.78 10.24
C ARG A 142 4.57 18.86 10.92
N GLY A 143 4.42 19.80 11.84
CA GLY A 143 3.11 20.20 12.34
C GLY A 143 2.51 21.24 11.41
N ASP A 144 1.25 21.10 11.04
CA ASP A 144 0.48 22.18 10.43
C ASP A 144 -0.15 23.04 11.53
N GLU A 145 0.11 24.34 11.51
CA GLU A 145 -0.35 25.27 12.55
C GLU A 145 -1.85 25.57 12.47
N HIS A 146 -2.47 25.39 11.30
CA HIS A 146 -3.88 25.71 11.06
C HIS A 146 -4.82 24.56 11.46
N SER A 147 -4.47 23.33 11.09
CA SER A 147 -5.25 22.12 11.43
C SER A 147 -4.77 21.45 12.72
N GLY A 148 -3.53 21.68 13.15
CA GLY A 148 -2.90 20.92 14.23
C GLY A 148 -2.52 19.48 13.81
N ALA A 149 -2.64 19.16 12.53
CA ALA A 149 -2.25 17.87 11.96
C ALA A 149 -0.73 17.72 11.89
N VAL A 150 -0.27 16.48 11.97
CA VAL A 150 1.15 16.14 11.88
C VAL A 150 1.36 15.37 10.59
N VAL A 151 2.15 15.91 9.68
CA VAL A 151 2.33 15.35 8.34
C VAL A 151 3.77 14.91 8.12
N VAL A 152 3.98 13.81 7.41
CA VAL A 152 5.31 13.36 6.99
C VAL A 152 5.84 14.33 5.94
N ALA A 153 6.90 15.05 6.29
CA ALA A 153 7.52 16.05 5.43
C ALA A 153 8.56 15.43 4.49
N ARG A 154 9.37 14.50 4.98
CA ARG A 154 10.40 13.80 4.20
C ARG A 154 10.63 12.39 4.72
N ILE A 155 10.99 11.49 3.82
CA ILE A 155 11.47 10.15 4.15
C ILE A 155 12.95 10.08 3.77
N MET A 156 13.81 9.87 4.76
CA MET A 156 15.23 9.63 4.57
C MET A 156 15.44 8.16 4.20
N LEU A 157 15.99 7.92 3.01
CA LEU A 157 16.46 6.60 2.61
C LEU A 157 17.78 6.29 3.34
N SER A 158 17.71 5.72 4.53
CA SER A 158 18.89 5.19 5.22
C SER A 158 19.21 3.78 4.70
N SER A 159 20.46 3.52 4.34
CA SER A 159 20.96 2.16 4.06
C SER A 159 21.28 1.47 5.38
N CYS A 160 20.56 0.39 5.72
CA CYS A 160 21.10 -0.60 6.64
C CYS A 160 21.87 -1.64 5.83
N ALA A 161 23.09 -1.94 6.28
CA ALA A 161 23.99 -2.91 5.69
C ALA A 161 23.45 -4.36 5.70
N ASP A 162 22.36 -4.63 6.43
CA ASP A 162 21.80 -5.98 6.60
C ASP A 162 20.50 -6.19 5.80
N GLY A 163 20.32 -5.57 4.63
CA GLY A 163 19.20 -5.87 3.71
C GLY A 163 17.78 -5.69 4.26
N GLN A 164 17.63 -5.26 5.52
CA GLN A 164 16.41 -5.00 6.26
C GLN A 164 16.58 -3.72 7.07
N SER A 165 16.66 -2.59 6.37
CA SER A 165 16.07 -1.35 6.90
C SER A 165 15.64 -0.50 5.74
N LEU A 166 14.40 -0.76 5.35
CA LEU A 166 13.51 0.00 4.48
C LEU A 166 12.27 0.36 5.31
N CYS A 167 12.40 0.59 6.63
CA CYS A 167 11.28 0.49 7.59
C CYS A 167 10.06 1.37 7.24
N LEU A 168 10.25 2.45 6.49
CA LEU A 168 9.18 3.29 5.96
C LEU A 168 9.00 3.21 4.43
N LEU A 169 10.00 2.72 3.68
CA LEU A 169 9.91 2.62 2.21
C LEU A 169 8.78 1.66 1.80
N GLY A 170 7.72 2.23 1.23
CA GLY A 170 6.51 1.53 0.78
C GLY A 170 5.39 1.44 1.82
N LEU A 171 5.67 1.72 3.10
CA LEU A 171 4.65 1.71 4.16
C LEU A 171 4.12 3.11 4.49
N VAL A 172 4.97 4.13 4.39
CA VAL A 172 4.63 5.54 4.63
C VAL A 172 5.15 6.36 3.45
N HIS A 173 4.41 7.39 3.04
CA HIS A 173 4.77 8.32 1.98
C HIS A 173 4.85 9.75 2.51
N ILE A 174 5.51 10.62 1.75
CA ILE A 174 5.47 12.05 2.00
C ILE A 174 4.01 12.51 1.86
N GLY A 175 3.58 13.41 2.75
CA GLY A 175 2.20 13.88 2.80
C GLY A 175 1.28 13.03 3.68
N ASP A 176 1.67 11.81 4.08
CA ASP A 176 0.86 11.00 4.99
C ASP A 176 0.67 11.74 6.33
N GLU A 177 -0.57 11.79 6.81
CA GLU A 177 -0.91 12.41 8.08
C GLU A 177 -0.83 11.38 9.21
N LEU A 178 -0.02 11.68 10.22
CA LEU A 178 0.12 10.86 11.42
C LEU A 178 -0.97 11.23 12.43
N ARG A 179 -1.81 10.25 12.76
CA ARG A 179 -2.89 10.41 13.75
C ARG A 179 -2.51 9.86 15.13
N GLU A 180 -1.85 8.70 15.18
CA GLU A 180 -1.43 8.09 16.44
C GLU A 180 -0.06 7.40 16.35
N VAL A 181 0.67 7.41 17.48
CA VAL A 181 1.93 6.68 17.68
C VAL A 181 1.79 5.84 18.95
N ASN A 182 1.90 4.52 18.84
CA ASN A 182 1.76 3.58 19.96
C ASN A 182 0.47 3.77 20.78
N GLY A 183 -0.63 4.12 20.11
CA GLY A 183 -1.93 4.40 20.75
C GLY A 183 -2.04 5.79 21.38
N MET A 184 -1.04 6.66 21.23
CA MET A 184 -1.14 8.06 21.64
C MET A 184 -1.49 8.95 20.45
N ALA A 185 -2.59 9.69 20.56
CA ALA A 185 -2.98 10.69 19.57
C ALA A 185 -1.91 11.80 19.47
N VAL A 186 -1.52 12.11 18.24
CA VAL A 186 -0.50 13.14 17.97
C VAL A 186 -1.10 14.48 17.50
N LEU A 187 -2.41 14.54 17.29
CA LEU A 187 -3.11 15.77 16.94
C LEU A 187 -2.85 16.87 17.98
N HIS A 188 -2.53 18.09 17.53
CA HIS A 188 -2.16 19.24 18.35
C HIS A 188 -0.88 19.09 19.20
N LYS A 189 -0.11 18.00 19.04
CA LYS A 189 1.20 17.88 19.68
C LYS A 189 2.27 18.55 18.84
N ARG A 190 3.27 19.12 19.52
CA ARG A 190 4.43 19.70 18.83
C ARG A 190 5.28 18.60 18.22
N PRO A 191 5.87 18.81 17.01
CA PRO A 191 6.78 17.86 16.39
C PRO A 191 7.92 17.40 17.31
N ASP A 192 8.42 18.27 18.18
CA ASP A 192 9.48 17.96 19.15
C ASP A 192 9.05 16.88 20.16
N GLU A 193 7.80 16.95 20.65
CA GLU A 193 7.26 15.99 21.61
C GLU A 193 7.06 14.62 20.95
N ILE A 194 6.59 14.60 19.71
CA ILE A 194 6.39 13.38 18.92
C ILE A 194 7.74 12.76 18.56
N SER A 195 8.73 13.58 18.19
CA SER A 195 10.10 13.16 17.94
C SER A 195 10.72 12.53 19.19
N GLN A 196 10.48 13.11 20.36
CA GLN A 196 10.93 12.56 21.64
C GLN A 196 10.25 11.22 21.97
N ILE A 197 8.93 11.11 21.76
CA ILE A 197 8.18 9.85 21.93
C ILE A 197 8.75 8.75 21.03
N LEU A 198 8.98 9.07 19.75
CA LEU A 198 9.56 8.13 18.80
C LEU A 198 11.00 7.79 19.19
N ALA A 199 11.80 8.74 19.67
CA ALA A 199 13.19 8.54 20.11
C ALA A 199 13.30 7.64 21.35
N GLN A 200 12.36 7.75 22.29
CA GLN A 200 12.31 6.94 23.51
C GLN A 200 11.71 5.54 23.28
N SER A 201 10.89 5.39 22.23
CA SER A 201 10.31 4.10 21.86
C SER A 201 11.38 3.16 21.28
N GLN A 202 11.45 1.93 21.80
CA GLN A 202 12.33 0.86 21.31
C GLN A 202 11.50 -0.40 21.02
N GLY A 203 11.87 -1.16 19.98
CA GLY A 203 11.14 -2.36 19.59
C GLY A 203 9.96 -2.07 18.66
N SER A 204 8.79 -2.67 18.90
CA SER A 204 7.64 -2.53 18.00
C SER A 204 6.98 -1.15 18.15
N ILE A 205 6.90 -0.41 17.06
CA ILE A 205 6.16 0.84 16.96
C ILE A 205 4.95 0.63 16.05
N THR A 206 3.80 1.11 16.49
CA THR A 206 2.56 1.10 15.71
C THR A 206 2.19 2.54 15.38
N LEU A 207 2.03 2.84 14.10
CA LEU A 207 1.61 4.14 13.59
C LEU A 207 0.22 4.01 12.98
N LYS A 208 -0.65 4.95 13.31
CA LYS A 208 -1.95 5.13 12.65
C LYS A 208 -1.82 6.36 11.75
N ILE A 209 -1.90 6.16 10.44
CA ILE A 209 -1.71 7.22 9.46
C ILE A 209 -2.90 7.29 8.50
N ILE A 210 -3.18 8.50 8.01
CA ILE A 210 -4.10 8.74 6.91
C ILE A 210 -3.24 8.93 5.67
N PRO A 211 -3.37 8.06 4.65
CA PRO A 211 -2.59 8.18 3.43
C PRO A 211 -2.96 9.48 2.72
N ALA A 212 -1.95 10.23 2.26
CA ALA A 212 -2.22 11.40 1.45
C ALA A 212 -2.99 11.00 0.18
N THR A 213 -4.06 11.74 -0.14
CA THR A 213 -4.82 11.59 -1.39
C THR A 213 -4.07 12.14 -2.61
N GLN A 214 -2.75 12.32 -2.51
CA GLN A 214 -1.95 12.80 -3.62
C GLN A 214 -1.86 11.71 -4.70
N GLU A 215 -2.46 12.00 -5.85
CA GLU A 215 -1.93 11.58 -7.15
C GLU A 215 -0.55 12.24 -7.36
N GLU A 216 0.41 11.99 -6.48
CA GLU A 216 1.81 12.32 -6.75
C GLU A 216 2.37 11.22 -7.64
N ASP A 217 2.31 11.52 -8.94
CA ASP A 217 3.24 11.14 -9.97
C ASP A 217 4.19 9.99 -9.58
N ARG A 218 3.77 8.78 -9.94
CA ARG A 218 4.68 7.63 -10.16
C ARG A 218 5.62 7.90 -11.35
N LEU A 219 6.23 9.09 -11.40
CA LEU A 219 7.35 9.37 -12.26
C LEU A 219 8.48 8.48 -11.74
N LYS A 220 8.51 7.28 -12.35
CA LYS A 220 9.59 6.32 -12.43
C LYS A 220 10.86 6.89 -11.83
N GLU A 221 11.39 6.24 -10.78
CA GLU A 221 12.76 6.39 -10.30
C GLU A 221 13.74 6.17 -11.47
N SER A 222 13.89 7.18 -12.32
CA SER A 222 14.87 7.23 -13.38
C SER A 222 16.14 7.61 -12.66
N LYS A 223 16.99 6.62 -12.38
CA LYS A 223 18.29 6.87 -11.76
C LYS A 223 19.09 7.81 -12.67
N VAL A 224 19.22 9.07 -12.26
CA VAL A 224 19.97 10.08 -13.01
C VAL A 224 21.40 10.10 -12.50
N PHE A 225 22.36 9.92 -13.40
CA PHE A 225 23.78 10.07 -13.09
C PHE A 225 24.30 11.35 -13.73
N MET A 226 25.09 12.12 -13.00
CA MET A 226 25.65 13.37 -13.45
C MET A 226 27.17 13.36 -13.32
N HIS A 227 27.84 13.79 -14.38
CA HIS A 227 29.27 14.11 -14.33
C HIS A 227 29.46 15.49 -13.72
N VAL A 228 30.27 15.55 -12.68
CA VAL A 228 30.62 16.79 -12.03
C VAL A 228 31.70 17.50 -12.85
N LEU A 229 31.50 18.78 -13.16
CA LEU A 229 32.48 19.59 -13.92
C LEU A 229 33.32 20.54 -13.05
N PHE A 230 32.94 20.73 -11.79
CA PHE A 230 33.59 21.63 -10.84
C PHE A 230 33.80 20.97 -9.48
N HIS A 231 34.59 21.59 -8.61
CA HIS A 231 34.75 21.13 -7.24
C HIS A 231 33.80 21.89 -6.32
N TYR A 232 33.22 21.20 -5.35
CA TYR A 232 32.33 21.78 -4.35
C TYR A 232 32.80 21.41 -2.95
N ASN A 233 32.95 22.43 -2.11
CA ASN A 233 33.24 22.29 -0.69
C ASN A 233 32.09 22.91 0.13
N PRO A 234 31.24 22.10 0.76
CA PRO A 234 30.13 22.59 1.58
C PRO A 234 30.53 23.54 2.70
N ARG A 235 31.77 23.42 3.21
CA ARG A 235 32.27 24.28 4.29
C ARG A 235 32.52 25.72 3.84
N GLU A 236 32.72 25.92 2.54
CA GLU A 236 32.92 27.24 1.94
C GLU A 236 31.60 27.88 1.49
N ASP A 237 30.53 27.08 1.41
CA ASP A 237 29.21 27.55 1.04
C ASP A 237 28.46 28.09 2.26
N ARG A 238 28.11 29.38 2.23
CA ARG A 238 27.32 30.04 3.27
C ARG A 238 25.81 29.98 3.01
N ALA A 239 25.41 29.59 1.80
CA ALA A 239 24.01 29.50 1.40
C ALA A 239 23.42 28.10 1.63
N ILE A 240 24.25 27.11 1.94
CA ILE A 240 23.80 25.75 2.24
C ILE A 240 22.98 25.72 3.53
N PRO A 241 21.80 25.08 3.54
CA PRO A 241 20.94 25.00 4.73
C PRO A 241 21.60 24.29 5.92
N CYS A 242 22.47 23.31 5.64
CA CYS A 242 23.22 22.58 6.66
C CYS A 242 24.58 22.16 6.10
N GLN A 243 25.66 22.77 6.59
CA GLN A 243 27.03 22.48 6.13
C GLN A 243 27.48 21.04 6.42
N GLU A 244 26.99 20.46 7.51
CA GLU A 244 27.29 19.07 7.90
C GLU A 244 26.66 18.04 6.95
N ALA A 245 25.57 18.44 6.28
CA ALA A 245 24.87 17.61 5.32
C ALA A 245 25.46 17.71 3.90
N GLY A 246 26.30 18.71 3.60
CA GLY A 246 26.78 18.89 2.23
C GLY A 246 27.71 17.78 1.75
N LEU A 247 27.55 17.37 0.49
CA LEU A 247 28.38 16.38 -0.18
C LEU A 247 29.57 17.07 -0.86
N PRO A 248 30.79 16.98 -0.33
CA PRO A 248 31.96 17.47 -1.05
C PRO A 248 32.23 16.60 -2.28
N PHE A 249 32.51 17.25 -3.40
CA PHE A 249 32.86 16.56 -4.63
C PHE A 249 33.93 17.32 -5.41
N GLN A 250 34.63 16.60 -6.27
CA GLN A 250 35.65 17.13 -7.17
C GLN A 250 35.19 16.99 -8.62
N GLY A 251 35.69 17.88 -9.47
CA GLY A 251 35.46 17.77 -10.91
C GLY A 251 35.91 16.40 -11.43
N ARG A 252 35.16 15.88 -12.39
CA ARG A 252 35.28 14.56 -13.04
C ARG A 252 34.75 13.37 -12.24
N GLN A 253 34.18 13.59 -11.06
CA GLN A 253 33.43 12.56 -10.35
C GLN A 253 32.04 12.35 -10.97
N VAL A 254 31.40 11.22 -10.65
CA VAL A 254 30.02 10.91 -11.06
C VAL A 254 29.16 10.85 -9.81
N LEU A 255 28.04 11.55 -9.83
CA LEU A 255 27.05 11.55 -8.77
C LEU A 255 25.79 10.85 -9.25
N GLU A 256 25.23 9.96 -8.43
CA GLU A 256 23.89 9.44 -8.59
C GLU A 256 22.91 10.38 -7.88
N VAL A 257 22.02 11.00 -8.65
CA VAL A 257 20.98 11.89 -8.14
C VAL A 257 19.82 11.03 -7.63
N VAL A 258 19.53 11.20 -6.35
CA VAL A 258 18.51 10.44 -5.61
C VAL A 258 17.19 11.20 -5.57
N SER A 259 17.23 12.53 -5.42
CA SER A 259 16.03 13.38 -5.41
C SER A 259 16.36 14.79 -5.92
N GLN A 260 15.42 15.36 -6.67
CA GLN A 260 15.47 16.72 -7.22
C GLN A 260 14.30 17.58 -6.70
N ASP A 261 13.68 17.17 -5.58
CA ASP A 261 12.44 17.79 -5.08
C ASP A 261 12.66 19.26 -4.66
N ASP A 262 13.89 19.60 -4.27
CA ASP A 262 14.31 20.97 -4.03
C ASP A 262 14.99 21.54 -5.29
N PRO A 263 14.53 22.69 -5.83
CA PRO A 263 15.09 23.24 -7.07
C PRO A 263 16.52 23.76 -6.91
N THR A 264 17.00 23.98 -5.68
CA THR A 264 18.33 24.55 -5.39
C THR A 264 19.30 23.52 -4.83
N TRP A 265 18.81 22.55 -4.06
CA TRP A 265 19.64 21.61 -3.28
C TRP A 265 19.27 20.14 -3.51
N TRP A 266 19.94 19.49 -4.46
CA TRP A 266 19.65 18.11 -4.83
C TRP A 266 20.27 17.10 -3.88
N GLN A 267 19.58 15.98 -3.69
CA GLN A 267 20.12 14.84 -2.97
C GLN A 267 20.85 13.94 -3.94
N ALA A 268 22.13 13.69 -3.66
CA ALA A 268 22.96 12.84 -4.47
C ALA A 268 23.91 12.02 -3.59
N LYS A 269 24.46 10.96 -4.16
CA LYS A 269 25.55 10.16 -3.58
C LYS A 269 26.65 9.95 -4.63
N MET A 270 27.86 9.68 -4.18
CA MET A 270 28.95 9.33 -5.09
C MET A 270 28.63 8.01 -5.79
N ALA A 271 28.72 7.96 -7.12
CA ALA A 271 28.58 6.70 -7.84
C ALA A 271 29.85 5.87 -7.64
N GLU A 272 29.70 4.62 -7.17
CA GLU A 272 30.83 3.71 -6.98
C GLU A 272 31.41 3.30 -8.35
N VAL A 273 32.60 3.81 -8.68
CA VAL A 273 33.43 3.21 -9.72
C VAL A 273 34.26 2.14 -9.01
N GLN A 274 34.07 0.87 -9.35
CA GLN A 274 34.88 -0.23 -8.83
C GLN A 274 36.35 -0.02 -9.17
N VAL A 275 37.11 0.55 -8.23
CA VAL A 275 38.56 0.47 -8.15
C VAL A 275 38.87 -0.04 -6.76
N HIS A 276 39.52 -1.21 -6.70
CA HIS A 276 39.88 -1.91 -5.47
C HIS A 276 40.44 -0.97 -4.37
N ASP A 277 40.00 -1.26 -3.14
CA ASP A 277 40.42 -0.69 -1.85
C ASP A 277 40.19 0.81 -1.61
N ARG A 278 38.97 1.13 -1.16
CA ARG A 278 38.72 2.06 -0.04
C ARG A 278 37.36 1.76 0.61
N PRO A 279 37.21 1.85 1.94
CA PRO A 279 35.92 1.66 2.59
C PRO A 279 34.91 2.73 2.13
N PRO A 280 33.61 2.40 2.04
CA PRO A 280 32.59 3.29 1.51
C PRO A 280 32.48 4.52 2.41
N SER A 281 32.84 5.68 1.85
CA SER A 281 32.55 6.97 2.47
C SER A 281 31.13 7.36 2.04
N LEU A 282 30.14 6.82 2.75
CA LEU A 282 28.73 7.10 2.52
C LEU A 282 28.42 8.47 3.14
N CYS A 283 28.24 9.49 2.32
CA CYS A 283 27.71 10.79 2.75
C CYS A 283 26.54 11.12 1.83
N VAL A 284 25.36 11.31 2.42
CA VAL A 284 24.18 11.83 1.73
C VAL A 284 24.12 13.32 2.02
N LEU A 285 23.84 14.12 0.98
CA LEU A 285 23.02 15.35 0.96
C LEU A 285 23.65 16.60 0.28
N THR A 286 22.76 17.33 -0.42
CA THR A 286 22.88 18.69 -0.99
C THR A 286 24.09 18.99 -1.88
N ALA A 287 23.92 18.74 -3.19
CA ALA A 287 24.69 19.38 -4.26
C ALA A 287 23.88 20.57 -4.81
N ARG A 288 24.51 21.74 -4.95
CA ARG A 288 23.89 22.89 -5.61
C ARG A 288 23.82 22.64 -7.11
N GLY A 289 22.61 22.62 -7.67
CA GLY A 289 22.42 22.56 -9.12
C GLY A 289 22.95 23.85 -9.76
N ALA A 290 24.05 23.74 -10.51
CA ALA A 290 24.44 24.78 -11.45
C ALA A 290 23.88 24.37 -12.82
N CYS A 291 22.93 25.14 -13.34
CA CYS A 291 22.69 25.21 -14.78
C CYS A 291 23.82 26.02 -15.43
#